data_AF-A0A945L4E5-F1
#
_entry.id   AF-A0A945L4E5-F1
#
_cell.length_a   1.000
_cell.length_b   1.000
_cell.length_c   1.000
_cell.angle_alpha   90.00
_cell.angle_beta   90.00
_cell.angle_gamma   90.00
#
_symmetry.space_group_name_H-M   'P 1'
#
loop_
_entity.id
_entity.type
_entity.pdbx_description
1 polymer ?
#
loop_
_entity_poly.entity_id
_entity_poly.type
_entity_poly.pdbx_seq_one_letter_code
_entity_poly.pdbx_strand_id
1 'polypeptide(L)'
;MPDSREPGEYRGSVGLSLPGEYRMRYSVEYEGGEQIDRSVFFAGAYIGAENSDLRFRASELKDLARITGGTYYHYTEVDAIEELSLSKNIPMLQRYHYWTRHFLFILLFLGIFGYEWFYRRKIGLK
;
A
#
# COMPACT_ATOMS: atom_id res chain seq x y z
N MET A 1 -3.00 -36.00 20.68
CA MET A 1 -2.75 -36.81 21.89
C MET A 1 -2.70 -35.86 23.06
N PRO A 2 -3.46 -36.09 24.15
CA PRO A 2 -3.45 -35.21 25.32
C PRO A 2 -2.05 -35.14 25.93
N ASP A 3 -1.60 -33.93 26.27
CA ASP A 3 -0.34 -33.70 26.97
C ASP A 3 -0.55 -34.07 28.45
N SER A 4 0.24 -34.99 28.96
CA SER A 4 0.08 -35.56 30.31
C SER A 4 0.52 -34.62 31.44
N ARG A 5 0.87 -33.36 31.12
CA ARG A 5 1.39 -32.38 32.08
C ARG A 5 0.38 -31.34 32.55
N GLU A 6 -0.69 -31.08 31.79
CA GLU A 6 -1.69 -30.06 32.15
C GLU A 6 -3.11 -30.53 31.78
N PRO A 7 -3.92 -30.99 32.76
CA PRO A 7 -5.29 -31.41 32.50
C PRO A 7 -6.13 -30.25 31.96
N GLY A 8 -6.70 -30.41 30.76
CA GLY A 8 -7.58 -29.43 30.13
C GLY A 8 -6.98 -28.66 28.95
N GLU A 9 -5.68 -28.81 28.66
CA GLU A 9 -5.07 -28.27 27.45
C GLU A 9 -5.15 -29.26 26.28
N TYR A 10 -5.73 -28.81 25.16
CA TYR A 10 -5.73 -29.56 23.90
C TYR A 10 -4.91 -28.78 22.86
N ARG A 11 -3.74 -29.32 22.49
CA ARG A 11 -2.89 -28.75 21.43
C ARG A 11 -3.06 -29.51 20.13
N GLY A 12 -3.28 -28.77 19.04
CA GLY A 12 -3.33 -29.28 17.68
C GLY A 12 -2.69 -28.28 16.73
N SER A 13 -1.90 -28.78 15.78
CA SER A 13 -1.29 -27.97 14.71
C SER A 13 -2.05 -28.18 13.41
N VAL A 14 -2.46 -27.10 12.76
CA VAL A 14 -3.02 -27.13 11.41
C VAL A 14 -2.11 -26.38 10.45
N GLY A 15 -1.71 -27.03 9.35
CA GLY A 15 -0.94 -26.39 8.29
C GLY A 15 -1.88 -25.62 7.36
N LEU A 16 -1.73 -24.30 7.31
CA LEU A 16 -2.48 -23.44 6.38
C LEU A 16 -1.58 -23.16 5.17
N SER A 17 -1.96 -23.68 4.00
CA SER A 17 -1.13 -23.58 2.79
C SER A 17 -1.38 -22.31 1.96
N LEU A 18 -2.48 -21.58 2.21
CA LEU A 18 -2.91 -20.45 1.39
C LEU A 18 -3.18 -19.22 2.27
N PRO A 19 -2.94 -17.99 1.77
CA PRO A 19 -3.37 -16.79 2.46
C PRO A 19 -4.90 -16.64 2.38
N GLY A 20 -5.53 -16.22 3.47
CA GLY A 20 -6.98 -16.03 3.51
C GLY A 20 -7.56 -15.94 4.92
N GLU A 21 -8.85 -15.63 4.99
CA GLU A 21 -9.61 -15.68 6.25
C GLU A 21 -10.00 -17.12 6.57
N TYR A 22 -9.64 -17.57 7.76
CA TYR A 22 -9.96 -18.91 8.25
C TYR A 22 -10.90 -18.83 9.45
N ARG A 23 -11.88 -19.72 9.45
CA ARG A 23 -12.80 -19.93 10.56
C ARG A 23 -12.55 -21.32 11.11
N MET A 24 -12.05 -21.39 12.35
CA MET A 24 -11.93 -22.65 13.07
C MET A 24 -13.13 -22.81 14.01
N ARG A 25 -13.83 -23.93 13.88
CA ARG A 25 -14.90 -24.34 14.80
C ARG A 25 -14.40 -25.53 15.59
N TYR A 26 -14.46 -25.45 16.91
CA TYR A 26 -14.20 -26.59 17.77
C TYR A 26 -15.43 -26.87 18.62
N SER A 27 -15.68 -28.15 18.83
CA SER A 27 -16.75 -28.68 19.67
C SER A 27 -16.12 -29.59 20.69
N VAL A 28 -16.40 -29.36 21.96
CA VAL A 28 -15.93 -30.19 23.08
C VAL A 28 -17.14 -30.77 23.76
N GLU A 29 -17.18 -32.10 23.83
CA GLU A 29 -18.20 -32.86 24.57
C GLU A 29 -17.60 -33.31 25.90
N TYR A 30 -18.24 -32.90 27.00
CA TYR A 30 -17.85 -33.33 28.35
C TYR A 30 -18.62 -34.61 28.73
N GLU A 31 -18.06 -35.43 29.63
CA GLU A 31 -18.70 -36.67 30.09
C GLU A 31 -20.05 -36.47 30.83
N GLY A 32 -20.50 -35.22 31.02
CA GLY A 32 -21.83 -34.85 31.52
C GLY A 32 -22.85 -34.50 30.44
N GLY A 33 -22.53 -34.64 29.15
CA GLY A 33 -23.43 -34.32 28.02
C GLY A 33 -23.53 -32.84 27.66
N GLU A 34 -22.70 -31.99 28.26
CA GLU A 34 -22.58 -30.57 27.90
C GLU A 34 -21.64 -30.42 26.70
N GLN A 35 -22.14 -29.82 25.62
CA GLN A 35 -21.38 -29.56 24.40
C GLN A 35 -21.07 -28.07 24.30
N ILE A 36 -19.78 -27.71 24.22
CA ILE A 36 -19.34 -26.34 24.00
C ILE A 36 -18.89 -26.17 22.57
N ASP A 37 -19.64 -25.38 21.80
CA ASP A 37 -19.27 -24.96 20.45
C ASP A 37 -18.67 -23.56 20.48
N ARG A 38 -17.42 -23.41 20.00
CA ARG A 38 -16.80 -22.10 19.80
C ARG A 38 -16.30 -21.95 18.38
N SER A 39 -16.30 -20.70 17.93
CA SER A 39 -15.69 -20.31 16.65
C SER A 39 -14.66 -19.21 16.87
N VAL A 40 -13.52 -19.33 16.20
CA VAL A 40 -12.44 -18.35 16.20
C VAL A 40 -12.13 -17.99 14.75
N PHE A 41 -11.94 -16.70 14.53
CA PHE A 41 -11.60 -16.12 13.23
C PHE A 41 -10.15 -15.65 13.27
N PHE A 42 -9.37 -16.04 12.28
CA PHE A 42 -8.00 -15.55 12.11
C PHE A 42 -7.66 -15.42 10.63
N ALA A 43 -6.86 -14.41 10.29
CA ALA A 43 -6.36 -14.20 8.95
C ALA A 43 -4.99 -14.89 8.81
N GLY A 44 -4.89 -15.86 7.90
CA GLY A 44 -3.62 -16.44 7.50
C GLY A 44 -2.96 -15.54 6.47
N ALA A 45 -1.81 -14.96 6.80
CA ALA A 45 -0.99 -14.23 5.85
C ALA A 45 0.12 -15.13 5.30
N TYR A 46 0.45 -15.00 4.02
CA TYR A 46 1.63 -15.67 3.45
C TYR A 46 2.90 -14.98 3.96
N ILE A 47 3.69 -15.71 4.74
CA ILE A 47 5.00 -15.26 5.22
C ILE A 47 6.05 -15.75 4.21
N GLY A 48 6.25 -14.97 3.14
CA GLY A 48 7.36 -15.18 2.21
C GLY A 48 8.69 -14.68 2.78
N ALA A 49 9.82 -14.98 2.14
CA ALA A 49 11.15 -14.50 2.57
C ALA A 49 11.21 -12.97 2.71
N GLU A 50 10.54 -12.24 1.81
CA GLU A 50 10.41 -10.77 1.85
C GLU A 50 9.52 -10.25 3.00
N ASN A 51 8.74 -11.13 3.63
CA ASN A 51 7.79 -10.81 4.69
C ASN A 51 8.11 -11.54 6.02
N SER A 52 9.27 -12.19 6.08
CA SER A 52 9.69 -13.06 7.19
C SER A 52 10.23 -12.29 8.39
N ASP A 53 10.76 -11.09 8.15
CA ASP A 53 11.25 -10.19 9.20
C ASP A 53 10.50 -8.86 9.14
N LEU A 54 9.25 -8.87 9.60
CA LEU A 54 8.42 -7.68 9.79
C LEU A 54 8.91 -6.80 10.97
N ARG A 55 10.02 -7.15 11.61
CA ARG A 55 10.55 -6.33 12.71
C ARG A 55 11.07 -5.03 12.11
N PHE A 56 10.40 -3.95 12.47
CA PHE A 56 10.83 -2.61 12.10
C PHE A 56 12.20 -2.30 12.73
N ARG A 57 13.26 -2.42 11.93
CA ARG A 57 14.65 -2.17 12.34
C ARG A 57 14.99 -0.68 12.24
N ALA A 58 14.33 0.12 13.06
CA ALA A 58 14.51 1.57 13.12
C ALA A 58 15.98 1.98 13.31
N SER A 59 16.72 1.28 14.17
CA SER A 59 18.14 1.56 14.43
C SER A 59 19.00 1.41 13.18
N GLU A 60 18.82 0.31 12.43
CA GLU A 60 19.59 0.05 11.22
C GLU A 60 19.27 1.06 10.11
N LEU A 61 17.99 1.40 9.94
CA LEU A 61 17.57 2.42 8.98
C LEU A 61 18.12 3.81 9.34
N LYS A 62 18.17 4.15 10.63
CA LYS A 62 18.77 5.40 11.13
C LYS A 62 20.29 5.43 10.94
N ASP A 63 20.97 4.31 11.18
CA ASP A 63 22.40 4.19 10.94
C ASP A 63 22.73 4.26 9.43
N LEU A 64 21.90 3.64 8.59
CA LEU A 64 22.04 3.69 7.13
C LEU A 64 21.83 5.10 6.60
N ALA A 65 20.83 5.84 7.10
CA ALA A 65 20.66 7.25 6.79
C ALA A 65 21.88 8.08 7.20
N ARG A 66 22.44 7.85 8.39
CA ARG A 66 23.67 8.52 8.85
C ARG A 66 24.87 8.25 7.94
N ILE A 67 25.08 7.00 7.52
CA ILE A 67 26.24 6.61 6.68
C ILE A 67 26.09 7.15 5.26
N THR A 68 24.88 7.12 4.71
CA THR A 68 24.60 7.58 3.34
C THR A 68 24.40 9.09 3.23
N GLY A 69 24.35 9.81 4.36
CA GLY A 69 24.05 11.24 4.41
C GLY A 69 22.60 11.57 4.10
N GLY A 70 21.69 10.60 4.24
CA GLY A 70 20.25 10.77 4.08
C GLY A 70 19.54 11.17 5.38
N THR A 71 18.25 11.49 5.27
CA THR A 71 17.38 11.79 6.40
C THR A 71 16.49 10.58 6.71
N TYR A 72 16.46 10.17 7.97
CA TYR A 72 15.53 9.14 8.43
C TYR A 72 14.20 9.77 8.84
N TYR A 73 13.10 9.22 8.34
CA TYR A 73 11.74 9.58 8.73
C TYR A 73 11.06 8.36 9.35
N HIS A 74 10.42 8.54 10.51
CA HIS A 74 9.66 7.46 11.13
C HIS A 74 8.31 7.29 10.43
N TYR A 75 7.76 6.07 10.41
CA TYR A 75 6.50 5.79 9.69
C TYR A 75 5.29 6.59 10.21
N THR A 76 5.34 7.06 11.46
CA THR A 76 4.31 7.92 12.07
C THR A 76 4.43 9.40 11.66
N GLU A 77 5.57 9.80 11.10
CA GLU A 77 5.86 11.19 10.73
C GLU A 77 5.63 11.43 9.24
N VAL A 78 5.24 10.40 8.48
CA VAL A 78 5.09 10.44 7.02
C VAL A 78 4.07 11.48 6.59
N ASP A 79 2.97 11.63 7.33
CA ASP A 79 1.93 12.62 7.04
C ASP A 79 2.38 14.07 7.25
N ALA A 80 3.48 14.29 7.99
CA ALA A 80 4.05 15.61 8.25
C ALA A 80 5.14 16.02 7.23
N ILE A 81 5.49 15.13 6.29
CA ILE A 81 6.53 15.39 5.29
C ILE A 81 5.92 16.17 4.12
N GLU A 82 6.15 17.49 4.09
CA GLU A 82 5.66 18.36 3.02
C GLU A 82 6.44 18.15 1.70
N GLU A 83 7.75 17.86 1.78
CA GLU A 83 8.59 17.59 0.60
C GLU A 83 9.70 16.59 0.92
N LEU A 84 9.79 15.48 0.16
CA LEU A 84 10.90 14.54 0.28
C LEU A 84 12.16 15.15 -0.35
N SER A 85 13.19 15.37 0.46
CA SER A 85 14.51 15.79 -0.02
C SER A 85 15.18 14.64 -0.80
N LEU A 86 14.90 14.54 -2.09
CA LEU A 86 15.55 13.61 -3.00
C LEU A 86 17.00 14.06 -3.27
N SER A 87 17.95 13.14 -3.16
CA SER A 87 19.35 13.43 -3.51
C SER A 87 19.47 13.77 -4.99
N LYS A 88 20.22 14.84 -5.30
CA LYS A 88 20.45 15.32 -6.69
C LYS A 88 21.17 14.31 -7.58
N ASN A 89 21.79 13.28 -7.01
CA ASN A 89 22.58 12.27 -7.73
C ASN A 89 21.78 11.06 -8.19
N ILE A 90 20.46 11.04 -7.98
CA ILE A 90 19.61 9.93 -8.43
C ILE A 90 19.20 10.20 -9.89
N PRO A 91 19.41 9.25 -10.82
CA PRO A 91 18.92 9.40 -12.19
C PRO A 91 17.40 9.46 -12.19
N MET A 92 16.84 10.65 -12.38
CA MET A 92 15.39 10.86 -12.47
C MET A 92 14.95 10.86 -13.93
N LEU A 93 13.94 10.05 -14.25
CA LEU A 93 13.26 10.09 -15.55
C LEU A 93 12.17 11.18 -15.49
N GLN A 94 12.49 12.39 -15.94
CA GLN A 94 11.50 13.46 -16.06
C GLN A 94 10.63 13.26 -17.30
N ARG A 95 9.33 13.01 -17.11
CA ARG A 95 8.36 12.92 -18.20
C ARG A 95 7.55 14.20 -18.30
N TYR A 96 7.90 15.05 -19.26
CA TYR A 96 7.14 16.26 -19.56
C TYR A 96 5.82 15.90 -20.26
N HIS A 97 4.70 16.32 -19.68
CA HIS A 97 3.38 16.18 -20.30
C HIS A 97 2.99 17.51 -20.97
N TYR A 98 3.26 17.61 -22.27
CA TYR A 98 2.92 18.81 -23.04
C TYR A 98 1.40 18.89 -23.28
N TRP A 99 0.80 20.00 -22.87
CA TRP A 99 -0.60 20.32 -23.16
C TRP A 99 -0.90 20.42 -24.66
N THR A 100 0.13 20.75 -25.46
CA THR A 100 0.05 20.78 -26.93
C THR A 100 -0.21 19.40 -27.55
N ARG A 101 -0.01 18.31 -26.80
CA ARG A 101 -0.34 16.95 -27.27
C ARG A 101 -1.84 16.64 -27.15
N HIS A 102 -2.60 17.43 -26.39
CA HIS A 102 -4.04 17.26 -26.27
C HIS A 102 -4.75 17.96 -27.42
N PHE A 103 -5.60 17.21 -28.14
CA PHE A 103 -6.35 17.73 -29.30
C PHE A 103 -7.23 18.95 -28.96
N LEU A 104 -7.68 19.05 -27.71
CA LEU A 104 -8.45 20.19 -27.20
C LEU A 104 -7.70 21.51 -27.32
N PHE A 105 -6.37 21.51 -27.15
CA PHE A 105 -5.56 22.72 -27.25
C PHE A 105 -5.50 23.22 -28.70
N ILE A 106 -5.43 22.29 -29.67
CA ILE A 106 -5.48 22.60 -31.09
C ILE A 106 -6.85 23.19 -31.46
N LEU A 107 -7.95 22.58 -30.97
CA LEU A 107 -9.30 23.10 -31.21
C LEU A 107 -9.53 24.48 -30.61
N LEU A 108 -9.02 24.74 -29.40
CA LEU A 108 -9.09 26.05 -28.78
C LEU A 108 -8.38 27.11 -29.63
N PHE A 109 -7.16 26.79 -30.09
CA PHE A 109 -6.39 27.70 -30.93
C PHE A 109 -7.11 27.96 -32.26
N LEU A 110 -7.62 26.90 -32.91
CA LEU A 110 -8.38 27.03 -34.14
C LEU A 110 -9.67 27.86 -33.95
N GLY A 111 -10.32 27.70 -32.79
CA GLY A 111 -11.50 28.47 -32.41
C GLY A 111 -11.19 29.95 -32.24
N ILE A 112 -10.09 30.31 -31.57
CA ILE A 112 -9.68 31.71 -31.36
C ILE A 112 -9.29 32.35 -32.70
N PHE A 113 -8.45 31.69 -33.49
CA PHE A 113 -8.05 32.21 -34.80
C PHE A 113 -9.22 32.28 -35.78
N GLY A 114 -10.10 31.28 -35.77
CA GLY A 114 -11.32 31.26 -36.58
C GLY A 114 -12.31 32.33 -36.16
N TYR A 115 -12.45 32.56 -34.85
CA TYR A 115 -13.30 33.62 -34.30
C TYR A 115 -12.76 35.00 -34.66
N GLU A 116 -11.45 35.23 -34.49
CA GLU A 116 -10.80 36.48 -34.87
C GLU A 116 -10.94 36.74 -36.38
N TRP A 117 -10.74 35.71 -37.21
CA TRP A 117 -10.93 35.81 -38.66
C TRP A 117 -12.38 36.16 -39.02
N PHE A 118 -13.36 35.51 -38.40
CA PHE A 118 -14.78 35.79 -38.63
C PHE A 118 -15.18 37.19 -38.17
N TYR A 119 -14.65 37.63 -37.03
CA TYR A 119 -14.84 38.98 -36.50
C TYR A 119 -14.25 40.04 -37.42
N ARG A 120 -13.00 39.85 -37.89
CA ARG A 120 -12.36 40.73 -38.90
C ARG A 120 -13.15 40.77 -40.21
N ARG A 121 -13.66 39.63 -40.68
CA ARG A 121 -14.49 39.54 -41.89
C ARG A 121 -15.80 40.31 -41.74
N LYS A 122 -16.45 40.24 -40.56
CA LYS A 122 -17.71 40.97 -40.29
C LYS A 122 -17.53 42.48 -40.19
N ILE A 123 -16.39 42.95 -39.69
CA ILE A 123 -16.13 44.39 -39.48
C ILE A 123 -15.54 45.06 -40.71
N GLY A 124 -15.16 44.30 -41.74
CA GLY A 124 -14.83 44.84 -43.07
C GLY A 124 -13.52 45.64 -43.14
N LEU A 125 -12.68 45.55 -42.12
CA LEU A 125 -11.30 46.03 -42.18
C LEU A 125 -10.43 44.91 -42.77
N LYS A 126 -9.93 45.17 -43.99
CA LYS A 126 -8.92 44.34 -44.67
C LYS A 126 -7.68 44.17 -43.81
#